data_AF-A0A2V9Q4M9-F1
#
_entry.id   AF-A0A2V9Q4M9-F1
#
_cell.length_a   1.000
_cell.length_b   1.000
_cell.length_c   1.000
_cell.angle_alpha   90.00
_cell.angle_beta   90.00
_cell.angle_gamma   90.00
#
_symmetry.space_group_name_H-M   'P 1'
#
loop_
_entity.id
_entity.type
_entity.pdbx_description
1 polymer ?
#
loop_
_entity_poly.entity_id
_entity_poly.type
_entity_poly.pdbx_seq_one_letter_code
_entity_poly.pdbx_strand_id
1 'polypeptide(L)' 'MGPVIASLSLGSERWFRLKAPNGAVAFAERLPHGSLLIMAGQTQKNFKHEVPKGPDVVRPRINLTFRRIEHKLCRTD' A
#
# COMPACT_ATOMS: atom_id res chain seq x y z
N MET A 1 2.58 -10.58 14.57
CA MET A 1 2.86 -9.26 13.94
C MET A 1 2.72 -9.46 12.43
N GLY A 2 2.01 -8.59 11.70
CA GLY A 2 1.84 -8.76 10.24
C GLY A 2 3.09 -8.35 9.46
N PRO A 3 3.13 -8.60 8.14
CA PRO A 3 4.27 -8.23 7.31
C PRO A 3 4.45 -6.71 7.29
N VAL A 4 5.71 -6.27 7.24
CA VAL A 4 6.06 -4.88 6.95
C VAL A 4 6.19 -4.72 5.45
N ILE A 5 5.49 -3.75 4.90
CA ILE A 5 5.48 -3.43 3.47
C ILE A 5 5.92 -1.99 3.30
N ALA A 6 6.90 -1.76 2.45
CA ALA A 6 7.37 -0.43 2.09
C ALA A 6 6.94 -0.10 0.65
N SER A 7 6.34 1.07 0.45
CA SER A 7 5.79 1.50 -0.83
C SER A 7 6.40 2.85 -1.23
N LEU A 8 7.28 2.84 -2.24
CA LEU A 8 7.91 4.04 -2.78
C LEU A 8 7.13 4.54 -4.00
N SER A 9 6.73 5.81 -3.96
CA SER A 9 5.98 6.45 -5.05
C SER A 9 6.89 7.34 -5.90
N LEU A 10 6.87 7.14 -7.22
CA LEU A 10 7.64 7.91 -8.18
C LEU A 10 6.73 8.47 -9.27
N GLY A 11 6.97 9.71 -9.64
CA GLY A 11 6.17 10.44 -10.64
C GLY A 11 4.98 11.16 -10.02
N SER A 12 3.83 11.11 -10.68
CA SER A 12 2.67 11.94 -10.33
C SER A 12 2.01 11.53 -9.01
N GLU A 13 1.62 12.51 -8.20
CA GLU A 13 0.95 12.32 -6.91
C GLU A 13 -0.40 11.59 -7.04
N ARG A 14 -0.71 10.69 -6.09
CA ARG A 14 -2.01 10.02 -6.01
C ARG A 14 -2.52 9.93 -4.60
N TRP A 15 -3.84 9.90 -4.46
CA TRP A 15 -4.49 9.44 -3.25
C TRP A 15 -4.17 7.97 -2.99
N PHE A 16 -3.86 7.66 -1.75
CA PHE A 16 -3.82 6.33 -1.19
C PHE A 16 -4.83 6.28 -0.04
N ARG A 17 -5.70 5.27 -0.03
CA ARG A 17 -6.73 5.13 1.00
C ARG A 17 -6.65 3.77 1.65
N LEU A 18 -6.90 3.72 2.95
CA LEU A 18 -7.22 2.50 3.68
C LEU A 18 -8.71 2.50 4.00
N LYS A 19 -9.39 1.43 3.61
CA LYS A 19 -10.80 1.18 3.89
C LYS A 19 -10.95 0.07 4.92
N ALA A 20 -11.74 0.33 5.95
CA ALA A 20 -12.19 -0.68 6.89
C ALA A 20 -13.13 -1.69 6.19
N PRO A 21 -13.41 -2.86 6.79
CA PRO A 21 -14.24 -3.89 6.16
C PRO A 21 -15.67 -3.42 5.84
N ASN A 22 -16.18 -2.45 6.60
CA ASN A 22 -17.49 -1.80 6.37
C ASN A 22 -17.46 -0.75 5.23
N GLY A 23 -16.33 -0.56 4.55
CA GLY A 23 -16.16 0.39 3.45
C GLY A 23 -15.79 1.81 3.87
N ALA A 24 -15.81 2.13 5.17
CA ALA A 24 -15.42 3.45 5.66
C ALA A 24 -13.93 3.72 5.38
N VAL A 25 -13.62 4.93 4.93
CA VAL A 25 -12.23 5.37 4.75
C VAL A 25 -11.65 5.67 6.12
N ALA A 26 -10.73 4.82 6.57
CA ALA A 26 -10.08 4.94 7.86
C ALA A 26 -8.81 5.82 7.79
N PHE A 27 -8.21 5.90 6.61
CA PHE A 27 -7.03 6.74 6.35
C PHE A 27 -7.01 7.12 4.88
N ALA A 28 -6.60 8.35 4.58
CA ALA A 28 -6.43 8.85 3.22
C ALA A 28 -5.28 9.86 3.19
N GLU A 29 -4.31 9.64 2.31
CA GLU A 29 -3.14 10.51 2.18
C GLU A 29 -2.76 10.67 0.71
N ARG A 30 -2.20 11.82 0.35
CA ARG A 30 -1.60 12.02 -0.97
C ARG A 30 -0.15 11.59 -0.92
N LEU A 31 0.26 10.74 -1.87
CA LEU A 31 1.63 10.25 -1.96
C LEU A 31 2.39 11.02 -3.06
N PRO A 32 3.18 12.05 -2.71
CA PRO A 32 3.95 12.81 -3.69
C PRO A 32 5.13 12.02 -4.24
N HIS A 33 5.80 12.58 -5.25
CA HIS A 33 7.04 12.03 -5.79
C HIS A 33 8.09 11.82 -4.69
N GLY A 34 8.73 10.65 -4.67
CA GLY A 34 9.79 10.32 -3.71
C GLY A 34 9.28 9.91 -2.33
N SER A 35 7.96 9.89 -2.10
CA SER A 35 7.39 9.50 -0.80
C SER A 35 7.49 7.99 -0.55
N LEU A 36 7.85 7.64 0.70
CA LEU A 36 7.88 6.28 1.19
C LEU A 36 6.76 6.06 2.22
N LEU A 37 5.81 5.20 1.89
CA LEU A 37 4.75 4.77 2.80
C LEU A 37 5.08 3.41 3.41
N ILE A 38 5.07 3.31 4.73
CA ILE A 38 5.25 2.06 5.47
C ILE A 38 3.91 1.56 6.00
N MET A 39 3.53 0.33 5.64
CA MET A 39 2.39 -0.36 6.24
C MET A 39 2.92 -1.49 7.11
N ALA A 40 2.65 -1.43 8.42
CA ALA A 40 3.13 -2.39 9.41
C ALA A 40 2.00 -2.83 10.37
N GLY A 41 2.32 -3.74 11.30
CA GLY A 41 1.39 -4.18 12.34
C GLY A 41 0.22 -4.98 11.77
N GLN A 42 -1.02 -4.57 12.07
CA GLN A 42 -2.24 -5.25 11.62
C GLN A 42 -2.89 -4.63 10.38
N THR A 43 -2.20 -3.68 9.72
CA THR A 43 -2.78 -2.89 8.61
C THR A 43 -3.37 -3.78 7.51
N GLN A 44 -2.62 -4.79 7.05
CA GLN A 44 -3.07 -5.68 5.97
C GLN A 44 -4.21 -6.62 6.37
N LYS A 45 -4.36 -6.90 7.68
CA LYS A 45 -5.43 -7.74 8.21
C LYS A 45 -6.74 -6.97 8.30
N ASN A 46 -6.66 -5.72 8.77
CA ASN A 46 -7.84 -4.95 9.15
C ASN A 46 -8.33 -4.00 8.06
N PHE A 47 -7.51 -3.69 7.06
CA PHE A 47 -7.83 -2.71 6.02
C PHE A 47 -7.51 -3.21 4.62
N LYS A 48 -8.32 -2.75 3.65
CA LYS A 48 -8.02 -2.85 2.21
C LYS A 48 -7.48 -1.51 1.74
N HIS A 49 -6.38 -1.52 0.99
CA HIS A 49 -5.84 -0.31 0.41
C HIS A 49 -6.34 -0.11 -1.03
N GLU A 50 -6.47 1.15 -1.44
CA GLU A 50 -6.79 1.52 -2.82
C GLU A 50 -6.06 2.79 -3.25
N VAL A 51 -5.87 2.90 -4.56
CA VAL A 51 -5.50 4.15 -5.26
C VAL A 51 -6.71 4.49 -6.14
N PRO A 52 -7.61 5.39 -5.70
CA PRO A 52 -8.82 5.69 -6.45
C PRO A 52 -8.46 6.36 -7.79
N LYS A 53 -9.30 6.12 -8.82
CA LYS A 53 -9.22 6.86 -10.07
C LYS A 53 -9.47 8.35 -9.79
N GLY A 54 -8.60 9.23 -10.28
CA GLY A 54 -8.77 10.67 -10.20
C GLY A 54 -8.96 11.25 -11.60
N PRO A 55 -9.97 12.09 -11.86
CA PRO A 55 -10.17 12.69 -13.18
C PRO A 55 -9.03 13.64 -13.57
N ASP A 56 -8.37 14.28 -12.60
CA ASP A 56 -7.30 15.26 -12.83
C ASP A 56 -5.91 14.64 -13.00
N VAL A 57 -5.86 13.31 -13.08
CA VAL A 57 -4.63 12.54 -13.18
C VAL A 57 -4.24 12.38 -14.65
N VAL A 58 -3.31 13.20 -15.11
CA VAL A 58 -2.87 13.20 -16.53
C VAL A 58 -1.43 12.71 -16.74
N ARG A 59 -0.65 12.56 -15.67
CA ARG A 59 0.77 12.13 -15.74
C ARG A 59 0.97 10.75 -15.11
N PRO A 60 1.91 9.93 -15.60
CA PRO A 60 2.14 8.59 -15.06
C PRO A 60 2.70 8.59 -13.63
N ARG A 61 2.48 7.49 -12.91
CA ARG A 61 3.05 7.18 -11.59
C ARG A 61 3.52 5.73 -11.58
N ILE A 62 4.71 5.50 -11.04
CA ILE A 62 5.25 4.17 -10.73
C ILE A 62 5.21 4.01 -9.21
N ASN A 63 4.81 2.83 -8.73
CA ASN A 63 4.86 2.50 -7.31
C ASN A 63 5.65 1.21 -7.12
N LEU A 64 6.74 1.27 -6.34
CA LEU A 64 7.57 0.13 -6.01
C LEU A 64 7.18 -0.38 -4.62
N THR A 65 6.62 -1.59 -4.56
CA THR A 65 6.18 -2.21 -3.31
C THR A 65 7.17 -3.29 -2.89
N PHE A 66 7.97 -3.00 -1.87
CA PHE A 66 8.92 -3.95 -1.30
C PHE A 66 8.24 -4.81 -0.24
N ARG A 67 8.43 -6.12 -0.36
CA ARG A 67 7.89 -7.12 0.57
C ARG A 67 8.96 -8.18 0.82
N ARG A 68 9.05 -8.66 2.06
CA ARG A 68 9.81 -9.85 2.38
C ARG A 68 8.92 -11.07 2.18
N ILE A 69 9.29 -11.96 1.26
CA ILE A 69 8.60 -13.23 1.06
C ILE A 69 9.19 -14.25 2.02
N GLU A 70 8.35 -14.82 2.88
CA GLU A 70 8.75 -15.89 3.77
C GLU A 70 8.50 -17.23 3.08
N HIS A 71 9.58 -17.96 2.79
CA HIS A 71 9.49 -19.32 2.31
C HIS A 71 9.24 -20.23 3.52
N LYS A 72 8.13 -20.97 3.50
CA LYS A 72 7.99 -22.11 4.42
C LYS A 72 8.96 -23.18 3.94
N LEU A 73 9.92 -23.55 4.78
CA LEU A 73 10.69 -24.77 4.56
C LEU A 73 9.67 -25.91 4.47
N CYS A 74 9.58 -26.54 3.30
CA CYS A 74 8.85 -27.78 3.14
C CYS A 74 9.57 -28.79 4.02
N ARG A 75 8.98 -29.15 5.17
CA ARG A 75 9.45 -30.30 5.93
C ARG A 75 9.05 -31.52 5.10
N THR A 76 10.03 -32.14 4.45
CA THR A 76 9.89 -33.52 4.00
C THR A 76 9.79 -34.36 5.26
N ASP A 77 8.61 -34.92 5.49
CA ASP A 77 8.41 -36.04 6.41
C ASP A 77 9.19 -37.26 5.92
#